data_AF-A0A3A5UZR3-F1
#
_entry.id   AF-A0A3A5UZR3-F1
#
_cell.length_a   1.000
_cell.length_b   1.000
_cell.length_c   1.000
_cell.angle_alpha   90.00
_cell.angle_beta   90.00
_cell.angle_gamma   90.00
#
_symmetry.space_group_name_H-M   'P 1'
#
loop_
_entity.id
_entity.type
_entity.pdbx_description
1 polymer ?
#
loop_
_entity_poly.entity_id
_entity_poly.type
_entity_poly.pdbx_seq_one_letter_code
_entity_poly.pdbx_strand_id
1 'polypeptide(L)'
;MWIQDLRECCEANFDHREKGQVEVEEIRNKWMNAHTDGEVDESLLDGLERRYELLICAEDSEWSKILDNEDFWKAGWGSKVEE
;
A
#
# COMPACT_ATOMS: atom_id res chain seq x y z
N MET A 1 -1.40 8.18 -8.08
CA MET A 1 -0.13 7.59 -8.54
C MET A 1 0.28 6.52 -7.54
N TRP A 2 0.76 6.87 -6.34
CA TRP A 2 1.24 5.89 -5.34
C TRP A 2 0.32 4.71 -5.00
N ILE A 3 -0.98 4.96 -4.71
CA ILE A 3 -1.92 3.86 -4.40
C ILE A 3 -2.12 2.94 -5.62
N GLN A 4 -2.13 3.52 -6.83
CA GLN A 4 -2.27 2.76 -8.07
C GLN A 4 -1.00 1.93 -8.32
N ASP A 5 0.19 2.53 -8.15
CA ASP A 5 1.46 1.83 -8.34
C ASP A 5 1.61 0.67 -7.35
N LEU A 6 1.21 0.90 -6.09
CA LEU A 6 1.16 -0.13 -5.05
C LEU A 6 0.17 -1.25 -5.40
N ARG A 7 -1.01 -0.89 -5.92
CA ARG A 7 -2.01 -1.87 -6.36
C ARG A 7 -1.49 -2.72 -7.51
N GLU A 8 -0.93 -2.10 -8.53
CA GLU A 8 -0.41 -2.77 -9.72
C GLU A 8 0.74 -3.74 -9.38
N CYS A 9 1.67 -3.37 -8.49
CA CYS A 9 2.73 -4.28 -8.08
C CYS A 9 2.19 -5.48 -7.30
N CYS A 10 1.17 -5.27 -6.48
CA CYS A 10 0.56 -6.37 -5.73
C CYS A 10 -0.22 -7.30 -6.66
N GLU A 11 -1.03 -6.76 -7.58
CA GLU A 11 -1.80 -7.53 -8.57
C GLU A 11 -0.88 -8.35 -9.49
N ALA A 12 0.25 -7.77 -9.94
CA ALA A 12 1.25 -8.49 -10.72
C ALA A 12 1.89 -9.68 -9.97
N ASN A 13 1.80 -9.68 -8.64
CA ASN A 13 2.33 -10.72 -7.76
C ASN A 13 1.22 -11.36 -6.90
N PHE A 14 -0.02 -11.43 -7.41
CA PHE A 14 -1.17 -11.98 -6.68
C PHE A 14 -0.90 -13.40 -6.14
N ASP A 15 -0.34 -14.28 -6.97
CA ASP A 15 0.02 -15.66 -6.61
C ASP A 15 1.43 -15.79 -6.01
N HIS A 16 2.15 -14.68 -5.84
CA HIS A 16 3.57 -14.64 -5.48
C HIS A 16 3.82 -13.63 -4.34
N ARG A 17 3.17 -13.85 -3.19
CA ARG A 17 3.24 -12.97 -2.01
C ARG A 17 4.64 -12.48 -1.69
N GLU A 18 5.62 -13.38 -1.54
CA GLU A 18 6.99 -13.00 -1.15
C GLU A 18 7.62 -12.00 -2.15
N LYS A 19 7.42 -12.22 -3.46
CA LYS A 19 7.89 -11.28 -4.48
C LYS A 19 7.11 -9.97 -4.45
N GLY A 20 5.79 -10.05 -4.24
CA GLY A 20 4.94 -8.87 -4.06
C GLY A 20 5.37 -8.01 -2.87
N GLN A 21 5.71 -8.64 -1.75
CA GLN A 21 6.21 -7.96 -0.55
C GLN A 21 7.54 -7.23 -0.78
N VAL A 22 8.46 -7.83 -1.54
CA VAL A 22 9.70 -7.15 -1.96
C VAL A 22 9.39 -5.92 -2.81
N GLU A 23 8.46 -6.03 -3.77
CA GLU A 23 8.08 -4.87 -4.60
C GLU A 23 7.35 -3.78 -3.79
N VAL A 24 6.55 -4.17 -2.80
CA VAL A 24 5.89 -3.25 -1.85
C VAL A 24 6.93 -2.46 -1.04
N GLU A 25 8.01 -3.10 -0.56
CA GLU A 25 9.12 -2.40 0.12
C GLU A 25 9.81 -1.39 -0.81
N GLU A 26 10.03 -1.75 -2.08
CA GLU A 26 10.65 -0.85 -3.06
C GLU A 26 9.79 0.38 -3.36
N ILE A 27 8.47 0.21 -3.47
CA ILE A 27 7.54 1.35 -3.65
C ILE A 27 7.51 2.21 -2.39
N ARG A 28 7.56 1.60 -1.20
CA ARG A 28 7.65 2.36 0.05
C ARG A 28 8.85 3.28 0.09
N ASN A 29 10.01 2.76 -0.25
CA ASN A 29 11.24 3.57 -0.29
C ASN A 29 11.10 4.77 -1.25
N LYS A 30 10.41 4.60 -2.38
CA LYS A 30 10.16 5.69 -3.34
C LYS A 30 9.25 6.77 -2.77
N TRP A 31 8.10 6.41 -2.17
CA TRP A 31 7.21 7.44 -1.61
C TRP A 31 7.80 8.11 -0.37
N MET A 32 8.65 7.42 0.41
CA MET A 32 9.35 8.02 1.55
C MET A 32 10.35 9.09 1.11
N ASN A 33 11.08 8.84 0.01
CA ASN A 33 11.94 9.84 -0.61
C ASN A 33 11.11 11.01 -1.14
N ALA A 34 10.03 10.74 -1.88
CA ALA A 34 9.14 11.78 -2.40
C ALA A 34 8.48 12.62 -1.28
N HIS A 35 8.15 12.01 -0.15
CA HIS A 35 7.67 12.75 1.04
C HIS A 35 8.76 13.68 1.60
N THR A 36 10.01 13.20 1.68
CA THR A 36 11.15 14.02 2.12
C THR A 36 11.37 15.22 1.20
N ASP A 37 11.10 15.05 -0.10
CA ASP A 37 11.15 16.12 -1.11
C ASP A 37 9.89 17.02 -1.13
N GLY A 38 8.90 16.73 -0.28
CA GLY A 38 7.65 17.50 -0.15
C GLY A 38 6.60 17.20 -1.23
N GLU A 39 6.78 16.15 -2.02
CA GLU A 39 5.86 15.74 -3.10
C GLU A 39 4.68 14.87 -2.60
N VAL A 40 4.83 14.27 -1.41
CA VAL A 40 3.79 13.48 -0.75
C VAL A 40 3.44 14.16 0.57
N ASP A 41 2.19 14.54 0.75
CA ASP A 41 1.72 15.13 2.01
C ASP A 41 1.56 14.08 3.13
N GLU A 42 1.56 14.54 4.38
CA GLU A 42 1.46 13.69 5.57
C GLU A 42 0.20 12.81 5.56
N SER A 43 -0.95 13.35 5.14
CA SER A 43 -2.21 12.60 5.17
C SER A 43 -2.20 11.46 4.13
N LEU A 44 -1.59 11.69 2.97
CA LEU A 44 -1.39 10.65 1.97
C LEU A 44 -0.37 9.63 2.45
N LEU A 45 0.74 10.06 3.05
CA LEU A 45 1.76 9.18 3.61
C LEU A 45 1.18 8.24 4.67
N ASP A 46 0.42 8.76 5.63
CA ASP A 46 -0.24 7.97 6.66
C ASP A 46 -1.11 6.85 6.05
N GLY A 47 -1.81 7.17 4.96
CA GLY A 47 -2.64 6.21 4.24
C GLY A 47 -1.83 5.13 3.52
N LEU A 48 -0.64 5.48 3.01
CA LEU A 48 0.27 4.55 2.34
C LEU A 48 0.98 3.64 3.35
N GLU A 49 1.49 4.19 4.45
CA GLU A 49 2.17 3.43 5.50
C GLU A 49 1.24 2.41 6.17
N ARG A 50 -0.02 2.77 6.45
CA ARG A 50 -1.01 1.81 6.97
C ARG A 50 -1.27 0.63 6.03
N ARG A 51 -1.26 0.88 4.72
CA ARG A 51 -1.42 -0.18 3.72
C ARG A 51 -0.18 -1.04 3.63
N TYR A 52 0.99 -0.41 3.64
CA TYR A 52 2.27 -1.09 3.66
C TYR A 52 2.39 -2.07 4.82
N GLU A 53 2.04 -1.65 6.04
CA GLU A 53 2.09 -2.52 7.23
C GLU A 53 1.22 -3.77 7.05
N LEU A 54 0.00 -3.63 6.51
CA LEU A 54 -0.87 -4.77 6.26
C LEU A 54 -0.33 -5.67 5.14
N LEU A 55 0.22 -5.12 4.07
CA LEU A 55 0.76 -5.88 2.96
C LEU A 55 2.03 -6.65 3.35
N ILE A 56 2.93 -6.04 4.13
CA ILE A 56 4.20 -6.66 4.53
C ILE A 56 4.01 -7.73 5.61
N CYS A 57 3.00 -7.57 6.47
CA CYS A 57 2.68 -8.54 7.52
C CYS A 57 1.74 -9.66 7.05
N ALA A 58 1.11 -9.53 5.88
CA ALA A 58 0.17 -10.52 5.38
C ALA A 58 0.84 -11.90 5.20
N GLU A 59 0.12 -12.94 5.62
CA GLU A 59 0.40 -14.31 5.21
C GLU A 59 -0.28 -14.63 3.87
N ASP A 60 0.03 -15.77 3.25
CA ASP A 60 -0.51 -16.17 1.94
C ASP A 60 -2.05 -16.11 1.90
N SER A 61 -2.71 -16.54 2.98
CA SER A 61 -4.18 -16.57 3.06
C SER A 61 -4.83 -15.19 3.27
N GLU A 62 -4.04 -14.19 3.65
CA GLU A 62 -4.47 -12.81 3.89
C GLU A 62 -4.14 -11.93 2.70
N TRP A 63 -2.99 -12.18 2.06
CA TRP A 63 -2.51 -11.46 0.88
C TRP A 63 -3.61 -11.34 -0.17
N SER A 64 -4.11 -12.46 -0.70
CA SER A 64 -5.17 -12.45 -1.71
C SER A 64 -6.44 -11.73 -1.25
N LYS A 65 -6.82 -11.87 0.03
CA LYS A 65 -8.01 -11.20 0.60
C LYS A 65 -7.85 -9.68 0.66
N ILE A 66 -6.65 -9.20 0.98
CA ILE A 66 -6.33 -7.77 0.99
C ILE A 66 -6.37 -7.25 -0.45
N LEU A 67 -5.76 -7.98 -1.40
CA LEU A 67 -5.71 -7.55 -2.79
C LEU A 67 -7.10 -7.49 -3.44
N ASP A 68 -7.98 -8.44 -3.14
CA ASP A 68 -9.37 -8.49 -3.61
C ASP A 68 -10.29 -7.45 -2.95
N ASN A 69 -9.84 -6.76 -1.91
CA ASN A 69 -10.64 -5.78 -1.20
C ASN A 69 -10.61 -4.41 -1.91
N GLU A 70 -11.61 -4.12 -2.74
CA GLU A 70 -11.71 -2.82 -3.42
C GLU A 70 -11.76 -1.61 -2.45
N ASP A 71 -12.31 -1.76 -1.25
CA ASP A 71 -12.33 -0.66 -0.27
C ASP A 71 -10.93 -0.33 0.25
N PHE A 72 -10.04 -1.33 0.34
CA PHE A 72 -8.64 -1.13 0.73
C PHE A 72 -7.91 -0.18 -0.23
N TRP A 73 -8.27 -0.18 -1.51
CA TRP A 73 -7.64 0.67 -2.53
C TRP A 73 -8.27 2.06 -2.66
N LYS A 74 -9.37 2.36 -1.95
CA LYS A 74 -10.02 3.67 -2.02
C LYS A 74 -9.24 4.75 -1.27
N ALA A 75 -9.20 5.95 -1.84
CA ALA A 75 -8.70 7.14 -1.13
C ALA A 75 -9.48 7.33 0.19
N GLY A 76 -8.77 7.69 1.27
CA GLY A 76 -9.38 7.84 2.60
C GLY A 76 -9.63 6.52 3.35
N TRP A 77 -9.25 5.36 2.82
CA TRP A 77 -9.33 4.11 3.58
C TRP A 77 -8.57 4.22 4.91
N GLY A 78 -9.21 3.78 5.99
CA GLY A 78 -8.67 3.79 7.34
C GLY A 78 -8.51 5.18 7.98
N SER A 79 -8.85 6.28 7.29
CA SER A 79 -8.94 7.59 7.95
C SER A 79 -10.23 7.62 8.76
N LYS A 80 -10.12 7.78 10.08
CA LYS A 80 -11.26 8.19 10.90
C LYS A 80 -11.53 9.64 10.54
N VAL A 81 -12.46 9.88 9.63
CA VAL A 81 -13.15 11.17 9.61
C VAL A 81 -13.99 11.13 10.88
N GLU A 82 -13.51 11.76 11.95
CA GLU A 82 -14.38 12.07 13.08
C GLU A 82 -15.47 13.01 12.54
N GLU A 83 -16.72 12.53 12.52
CA GLU A 83 -17.92 13.38 12.37
C GLU A 83 -18.13 14.23 13.61
#